data_AF-A0A256ZAK2-F1
#
_entry.id   AF-A0A256ZAK2-F1
#
_cell.length_a   1.000
_cell.length_b   1.000
_cell.length_c   1.000
_cell.angle_alpha   90.00
_cell.angle_beta   90.00
_cell.angle_gamma   90.00
#
_symmetry.space_group_name_H-M   'P 1'
#
loop_
_entity.id
_entity.type
_entity.pdbx_description
1 polymer ?
#
loop_
_entity_poly.entity_id
_entity_poly.type
_entity_poly.pdbx_seq_one_letter_code
_entity_poly.pdbx_strand_id
1 'polypeptide(L)' 'MGWVTVSAKIRKELYEKLKRYGVPISEVIRKALEEEVRRREEKEVREALKRAQEILMKIPPEEIVTAVRSSREER' A
#
# COMPACT_ATOMS: atom_id res chain seq x y z
N MET A 1 3.45 12.35 17.59
CA MET A 1 3.44 12.21 16.12
C MET A 1 3.61 13.59 15.52
N GLY A 2 4.59 13.78 14.63
CA GLY A 2 4.97 15.10 14.10
C GLY A 2 4.42 15.35 12.70
N TRP A 3 4.29 16.62 12.33
CA TRP A 3 4.00 17.03 10.96
C TRP A 3 5.30 17.45 10.27
N VAL A 4 5.46 17.07 9.00
CA VAL A 4 6.55 17.54 8.15
C VAL A 4 5.93 18.32 6.98
N THR A 5 6.43 19.53 6.75
CA THR A 5 5.97 20.36 5.63
C THR A 5 6.72 19.97 4.36
N VAL A 6 5.97 19.64 3.31
CA VAL A 6 6.51 19.44 1.96
C VAL A 6 6.01 20.54 1.04
N SER A 7 6.90 21.07 0.20
CA SER A 7 6.59 22.15 -0.74
C SER A 7 6.58 21.62 -2.17
N ALA A 8 5.45 21.80 -2.88
CA ALA A 8 5.31 21.43 -4.27
C ALA A 8 4.84 22.64 -5.09
N LYS A 9 5.47 22.88 -6.24
CA LYS A 9 5.06 23.93 -7.18
C LYS A 9 3.99 23.39 -8.11
N ILE A 10 2.95 24.19 -8.34
CA ILE A 10 1.89 23.91 -9.33
C ILE A 10 1.73 25.08 -10.29
N ARG A 11 1.11 24.83 -11.44
CA ARG A 11 0.80 25.90 -12.39
C ARG A 11 -0.18 26.90 -11.77
N LYS A 12 0.03 28.20 -12.04
CA LYS A 12 -0.81 29.28 -11.50
C LYS A 12 -2.29 29.11 -11.83
N GLU A 13 -2.59 28.74 -13.07
CA GLU A 13 -3.97 28.49 -13.53
C GLU A 13 -4.68 27.38 -12.73
N LEU A 14 -3.96 26.35 -12.30
CA LEU A 14 -4.52 25.28 -11.49
C LEU A 14 -4.83 25.78 -10.08
N TYR A 15 -3.91 26.54 -9.49
CA TYR A 15 -4.13 27.17 -8.18
C TYR A 15 -5.35 28.10 -8.20
N GLU A 16 -5.50 28.92 -9.25
CA GLU A 16 -6.65 29.81 -9.42
C GLU A 16 -7.98 29.06 -9.54
N LYS A 17 -8.00 27.93 -10.29
CA LYS A 17 -9.17 27.05 -10.37
C LYS A 17 -9.52 26.44 -9.01
N LEU A 18 -8.52 25.89 -8.31
CA LEU A 18 -8.71 25.29 -6.99
C LEU A 18 -9.28 26.32 -5.99
N LYS A 19 -8.77 27.55 -6.00
CA LYS A 19 -9.31 28.66 -5.21
C LYS A 19 -10.74 29.02 -5.61
N ARG A 20 -11.02 29.17 -6.91
CA ARG A 20 -12.36 29.51 -7.43
C ARG A 20 -13.41 28.50 -7.00
N TYR A 21 -13.05 27.22 -6.98
CA TYR A 21 -13.95 26.14 -6.60
C TYR A 21 -13.94 25.82 -5.10
N GLY A 22 -13.18 26.55 -4.28
CA GLY A 22 -13.11 26.32 -2.84
C GLY A 22 -12.49 24.98 -2.45
N VAL A 23 -11.61 24.42 -3.28
CA VAL A 23 -11.01 23.09 -3.02
C VAL A 23 -9.97 23.19 -1.89
N PRO A 24 -10.07 22.36 -0.83
CA PRO A 24 -9.12 22.35 0.27
C PRO A 24 -7.79 21.69 -0.15
N ILE A 25 -6.87 22.50 -0.69
CA ILE A 25 -5.59 22.02 -1.29
C ILE A 25 -4.80 21.12 -0.33
N SER A 26 -4.65 21.52 0.94
CA SER A 26 -3.88 20.75 1.92
C SER A 26 -4.48 19.37 2.22
N GLU A 27 -5.81 19.27 2.26
CA GLU A 27 -6.51 18.00 2.49
C GLU A 27 -6.37 17.08 1.29
N VAL A 28 -6.54 17.62 0.07
CA VAL A 28 -6.36 16.87 -1.17
C VAL A 28 -4.92 16.35 -1.29
N ILE A 29 -3.91 17.19 -1.02
CA ILE A 29 -2.51 16.75 -1.07
C ILE A 29 -2.24 15.68 -0.03
N ARG A 30 -2.70 15.87 1.21
CA ARG A 30 -2.50 14.88 2.29
C ARG A 30 -3.11 13.54 1.93
N LYS A 31 -4.37 13.53 1.51
CA LYS A 31 -5.07 12.32 1.11
C LYS A 31 -4.39 11.62 -0.06
N ALA A 32 -3.97 12.37 -1.08
CA ALA A 32 -3.26 11.81 -2.23
C ALA A 32 -1.93 11.15 -1.83
N LEU A 33 -1.18 11.75 -0.91
CA LEU A 33 0.06 11.17 -0.39
C LEU A 33 -0.19 9.91 0.43
N GLU A 34 -1.20 9.92 1.31
CA GLU A 34 -1.57 8.74 2.12
C GLU A 34 -2.06 7.58 1.23
N GLU A 35 -2.87 7.86 0.22
CA GLU A 35 -3.34 6.86 -0.75
C GLU A 35 -2.19 6.27 -1.58
N GLU A 36 -1.23 7.09 -2.02
CA GLU A 36 -0.09 6.60 -2.79
C GLU A 36 0.82 5.70 -1.93
N VAL A 37 1.04 6.05 -0.67
CA VAL A 37 1.78 5.20 0.28
C VAL A 37 1.04 3.87 0.48
N ARG A 38 -0.25 3.91 0.81
CA ARG A 38 -1.07 2.71 0.99
C ARG A 38 -1.02 1.80 -0.24
N ARG A 39 -1.13 2.37 -1.43
CA ARG A 39 -1.05 1.63 -2.69
C ARG A 39 0.32 0.94 -2.85
N ARG A 40 1.40 1.59 -2.42
CA ARG A 40 2.75 1.01 -2.49
C ARG A 40 2.93 -0.13 -1.49
N GLU A 41 2.43 0.03 -0.27
CA GLU A 41 2.42 -1.02 0.75
C GLU A 41 1.62 -2.24 0.28
N GLU A 42 0.41 -2.04 -0.27
CA GLU A 42 -0.39 -3.13 -0.84
C GLU A 42 0.36 -3.86 -1.97
N LYS A 43 1.09 -3.13 -2.80
CA LYS A 43 1.90 -3.71 -3.87
C LYS A 43 3.06 -4.54 -3.31
N GLU A 44 3.75 -4.07 -2.27
CA GLU A 44 4.81 -4.83 -1.61
C GLU A 44 4.30 -6.15 -1.01
N VAL A 45 3.14 -6.12 -0.34
CA VAL A 45 2.49 -7.32 0.20
C VAL A 45 2.15 -8.30 -0.92
N ARG A 46 1.55 -7.83 -2.02
CA ARG A 46 1.23 -8.69 -3.18
C ARG A 46 2.48 -9.31 -3.80
N GLU A 47 3.56 -8.55 -3.93
CA GLU A 47 4.83 -9.05 -4.46
C GLU A 47 5.45 -10.10 -3.52
N ALA A 48 5.37 -9.89 -2.21
CA ALA A 48 5.82 -10.87 -1.23
C ALA A 48 5.01 -12.17 -1.29
N LEU A 49 3.67 -12.07 -1.36
CA LEU A 49 2.79 -13.22 -1.52
C LEU A 49 3.07 -13.98 -2.82
N LYS A 50 3.31 -13.26 -3.93
CA LYS A 50 3.66 -13.88 -5.21
C LYS A 50 4.97 -14.69 -5.10
N ARG A 51 6.01 -14.12 -4.49
CA ARG A 51 7.28 -14.84 -4.26
C ARG A 51 7.07 -16.09 -3.40
N ALA A 52 6.26 -15.98 -2.34
CA ALA A 52 5.94 -17.14 -1.50
C ALA A 52 5.18 -18.22 -2.28
N GLN A 53 4.19 -17.82 -3.08
CA GLN A 53 3.44 -18.74 -3.95
C GLN A 53 4.36 -19.48 -4.93
N GLU A 54 5.27 -18.78 -5.59
CA GLU A 54 6.23 -19.39 -6.54
C GLU A 54 7.14 -20.44 -5.87
N ILE A 55 7.47 -20.27 -4.59
CA ILE A 55 8.22 -21.25 -3.80
C ILE A 55 7.30 -22.42 -3.43
N LEU A 56 6.11 -22.14 -2.90
CA LEU A 56 5.16 -23.14 -2.42
C LEU A 56 4.63 -24.05 -3.54
N MET A 57 4.48 -23.53 -4.76
CA MET A 57 4.07 -24.32 -5.94
C MET A 57 5.05 -25.46 -6.28
N LYS A 58 6.28 -25.40 -5.77
CA LYS A 58 7.28 -26.49 -5.95
C LYS A 58 7.08 -27.64 -4.97
N ILE A 59 6.23 -27.47 -3.96
CA ILE A 59 5.96 -28.45 -2.90
C ILE A 59 4.60 -29.11 -3.19
N PRO A 60 4.50 -30.45 -3.09
CA PRO A 60 3.21 -31.14 -3.22
C PRO A 60 2.18 -30.64 -2.20
N PRO A 61 0.89 -30.47 -2.60
CA PRO A 61 -0.16 -30.00 -1.71
C PRO A 61 -0.30 -30.85 -0.43
N GLU A 62 -0.08 -32.16 -0.53
CA GLU A 62 -0.22 -33.12 0.57
C GLU A 62 0.82 -32.88 1.67
N GLU A 63 2.05 -32.52 1.28
CA GLU A 63 3.12 -32.18 2.22
C GLU A 63 2.81 -30.88 2.96
N ILE A 64 2.26 -29.88 2.25
CA ILE A 64 1.83 -28.61 2.85
C ILE A 64 0.72 -28.84 3.88
N VAL A 65 -0.30 -29.64 3.53
CA VAL A 65 -1.41 -29.95 4.43
C VAL A 65 -0.92 -30.68 5.68
N THR A 66 0.00 -31.64 5.51
CA THR A 66 0.59 -32.39 6.62
C THR A 66 1.35 -31.45 7.55
N ALA A 67 2.24 -30.61 7.02
CA ALA A 67 3.01 -29.65 7.80
C ALA A 67 2.12 -28.66 8.58
N VAL A 68 1.04 -28.15 7.97
CA VAL A 68 0.09 -27.25 8.63
C VAL A 68 -0.70 -27.95 9.73
N ARG A 69 -1.13 -29.20 9.52
CA ARG A 69 -1.83 -29.99 10.55
C ARG A 69 -0.92 -30.29 11.75
N SER A 70 0.29 -30.78 11.49
CA SER A 70 1.26 -31.08 12.56
C SER A 70 1.61 -29.84 13.38
N SER A 71 1.78 -28.67 12.73
CA SER A 71 2.04 -27.41 13.44
C SER A 71 0.87 -26.93 14.32
N ARG A 72 -0.38 -27.34 14.02
CA ARG A 72 -1.55 -27.03 14.86
C ARG A 72 -1.69 -27.99 16.03
N GLU A 73 -1.28 -29.24 15.88
CA GLU A 73 -1.35 -30.26 16.93
C GLU A 73 -0.21 -30.13 17.96
N GLU A 74 0.89 -29.47 17.61
CA GLU A 74 2.00 -29.15 18.53
C GLU A 74 1.73 -27.93 19.44
N ARG A 75 0.60 -27.25 19.28
CA ARG A 75 0.19 -26.08 20.10
C ARG A 75 -0.94 -26.43 21.05
#